data_AF-A0A8T5M7N1-F1
#
_entry.id   AF-A0A8T5M7N1-F1
#
_cell.length_a   1.000
_cell.length_b   1.000
_cell.length_c   1.000
_cell.angle_alpha   90.00
_cell.angle_beta   90.00
_cell.angle_gamma   90.00
#
_symmetry.space_group_name_H-M   'P 1'
#
loop_
_entity.id
_entity.type
_entity.pdbx_description
1 polymer ?
#
loop_
_entity_poly.entity_id
_entity_poly.type
_entity_poly.pdbx_seq_one_letter_code
_entity_poly.pdbx_strand_id
1 'polypeptide(L)' 'MKITISILKFLFLGALFIVSNENLHLNEVQERTEFYGLFYSWLETLFNHSMQIVGYVTDSEWLPQENPQGPFEEIT' A
#
# COMPACT_ATOMS: atom_id res chain seq x y z
N MET A 1 12.97 -16.59 6.17
CA MET A 1 12.65 -17.29 4.90
C MET A 1 11.15 -17.37 4.59
N LYS A 2 10.26 -17.62 5.56
CA LYS A 2 8.80 -17.74 5.31
C LYS A 2 8.16 -16.44 4.81
N ILE A 3 8.49 -15.31 5.42
CA ILE A 3 7.95 -13.99 5.03
C ILE A 3 8.38 -13.62 3.60
N THR A 4 9.65 -13.83 3.27
CA THR A 4 10.19 -13.61 1.92
C THR A 4 9.45 -14.44 0.87
N ILE A 5 9.13 -15.71 1.17
CA ILE A 5 8.35 -16.57 0.29
C ILE A 5 6.93 -16.03 0.09
N SER A 6 6.31 -15.50 1.15
CA SER A 6 4.96 -14.93 1.07
C SER A 6 4.94 -13.65 0.24
N ILE A 7 5.94 -12.78 0.41
CA ILE A 7 6.09 -11.56 -0.40
C ILE A 7 6.29 -11.93 -1.87
N LEU A 8 7.14 -12.92 -2.16
CA LEU A 8 7.36 -13.37 -3.54
C LEU A 8 6.08 -13.90 -4.17
N LYS A 9 5.28 -14.69 -3.45
CA LYS A 9 3.98 -15.18 -3.93
C LYS A 9 3.00 -14.04 -4.22
N PHE A 10 2.95 -13.04 -3.34
CA PHE A 10 2.11 -11.86 -3.54
C PHE A 10 2.53 -11.06 -4.78
N LEU A 11 3.84 -10.81 -4.95
CA LEU A 11 4.38 -10.16 -6.14
C LEU A 11 4.07 -10.95 -7.42
N PHE A 12 4.17 -12.28 -7.35
CA PHE A 12 3.86 -13.16 -8.48
C PHE A 12 2.37 -13.13 -8.85
N LEU A 13 1.48 -13.11 -7.87
CA LEU A 13 0.04 -12.93 -8.09
C LEU A 13 -0.27 -11.56 -8.71
N GLY A 14 0.37 -10.49 -8.24
CA GLY A 14 0.23 -9.16 -8.84
C GLY A 14 0.70 -9.11 -10.29
N ALA A 15 1.84 -9.73 -10.59
CA ALA A 15 2.35 -9.84 -11.96
C ALA A 15 1.37 -10.60 -12.87
N LEU A 16 0.84 -11.74 -12.41
CA LEU A 16 -0.15 -12.52 -13.16
C LEU A 16 -1.45 -11.74 -13.38
N PHE A 17 -1.89 -10.96 -12.38
CA PHE A 17 -3.08 -10.14 -12.49
C PHE A 17 -2.94 -9.07 -13.58
N ILE A 18 -1.80 -8.37 -13.63
CA ILE A 18 -1.52 -7.35 -14.66
C ILE A 18 -1.46 -7.98 -16.04
N VAL A 19 -0.72 -9.09 -16.19
CA VAL A 19 -0.63 -9.83 -17.46
C VAL A 19 -2.01 -10.28 -17.95
N SER A 20 -2.85 -10.78 -17.04
CA SER A 20 -4.19 -11.25 -17.38
C SER A 20 -5.16 -10.12 -17.68
N ASN A 21 -5.04 -8.96 -17.02
CA ASN A 21 -5.96 -7.83 -17.20
C ASN A 21 -5.70 -7.10 -18.52
N GLU A 22 -4.43 -6.85 -18.82
CA GLU A 22 -3.99 -6.12 -20.01
C GLU A 22 -3.75 -7.04 -21.22
N ASN A 23 -3.99 -8.35 -21.08
CA ASN A 23 -3.76 -9.38 -22.11
C ASN A 23 -2.34 -9.33 -22.72
N LEU A 24 -1.33 -9.08 -21.88
CA LEU A 24 0.05 -8.90 -22.33
C LEU A 24 0.74 -10.25 -22.57
N HIS A 25 1.29 -10.42 -23.76
CA HIS A 25 2.15 -11.52 -24.16
C HIS A 25 3.61 -11.14 -23.89
N LEU A 26 4.15 -11.63 -22.78
CA LEU A 26 5.54 -11.38 -22.38
C LEU A 26 6.60 -11.92 -23.37
N ASN A 27 6.19 -12.62 -24.43
CA ASN A 27 7.07 -13.03 -25.52
C ASN A 27 7.47 -11.84 -26.41
N GLU A 28 6.59 -10.85 -26.57
CA GLU A 28 6.85 -9.66 -27.38
C GLU A 28 7.68 -8.61 -26.62
N VAL A 29 8.64 -7.98 -27.31
CA VAL A 29 9.57 -7.03 -26.69
C VAL A 29 8.84 -5.75 -26.27
N GLN A 30 7.92 -5.24 -27.10
CA GLN A 30 7.11 -4.07 -26.76
C GLN A 30 6.25 -4.33 -25.52
N GLU A 31 5.48 -5.42 -25.52
CA GLU A 31 4.53 -5.73 -24.43
C GLU A 31 5.25 -6.04 -23.10
N ARG A 32 6.48 -6.56 -23.13
CA ARG A 32 7.32 -6.65 -21.93
C ARG A 32 7.65 -5.28 -21.34
N THR A 33 7.97 -4.31 -22.19
CA THR A 33 8.32 -2.95 -21.73
C THR A 33 7.11 -2.29 -21.08
N GLU A 34 5.93 -2.47 -21.67
CA GLU A 34 4.66 -2.04 -21.10
C GLU A 34 4.35 -2.74 -19.76
N PHE A 35 4.54 -4.05 -19.69
CA PHE A 35 4.40 -4.81 -18.45
C PHE A 35 5.29 -4.25 -17.32
N TYR A 36 6.56 -3.95 -17.58
CA TYR A 36 7.44 -3.39 -16.55
C TYR A 36 6.96 -2.02 -16.06
N GLY A 37 6.46 -1.17 -16.95
CA GLY A 37 5.88 0.13 -16.59
C GLY A 37 4.65 -0.03 -15.70
N LEU A 38 3.72 -0.90 -16.08
CA LEU A 38 2.51 -1.19 -15.33
C LEU A 38 2.80 -1.84 -13.98
N PHE A 39 3.70 -2.81 -13.95
CA PHE A 39 4.11 -3.49 -12.72
C PHE A 39 4.80 -2.54 -11.74
N TYR A 40 5.65 -1.64 -12.23
CA TYR A 40 6.29 -0.62 -11.41
C TYR A 40 5.27 0.38 -10.83
N SER A 41 4.35 0.88 -11.67
CA SER A 41 3.29 1.80 -11.24
C SER A 41 2.35 1.17 -10.21
N TRP A 42 2.02 -0.12 -10.39
CA TRP A 42 1.23 -0.88 -9.42
C TRP A 42 1.95 -1.01 -8.08
N LEU A 43 3.26 -1.30 -8.09
CA LEU A 43 4.07 -1.35 -6.87
C LEU A 43 4.10 -0.01 -6.14
N GLU A 44 4.35 1.08 -6.86
CA GLU A 44 4.37 2.44 -6.31
C GLU A 44 3.03 2.77 -5.63
N THR A 45 1.91 2.47 -6.29
CA THR A 45 0.57 2.67 -5.73
C THR A 45 0.36 1.87 -4.44
N LEU A 46 0.82 0.62 -4.41
CA LEU A 46 0.78 -0.24 -3.23
C LEU A 46 1.56 0.35 -2.05
N PHE A 47 2.78 0.85 -2.30
CA PHE A 47 3.59 1.49 -1.28
C PHE A 47 2.97 2.79 -0.77
N ASN A 48 2.45 3.62 -1.67
CA ASN A 48 1.80 4.89 -1.29
C ASN A 48 0.56 4.65 -0.42
N HIS A 49 -0.29 3.68 -0.78
CA HIS A 49 -1.47 3.35 0.03
C HIS A 49 -1.10 2.70 1.37
N SER A 50 -0.12 1.81 1.39
CA SER A 50 0.32 1.20 2.66
C SER A 50 0.94 2.23 3.61
N MET A 51 1.68 3.22 3.10
CA MET A 51 2.17 4.34 3.90
C MET A 51 1.02 5.17 4.49
N GLN A 52 -0.02 5.48 3.72
CA GLN A 52 -1.19 6.20 4.22
C GLN A 52 -1.94 5.42 5.31
N ILE A 53 -2.12 4.11 5.12
CA ILE A 53 -2.81 3.26 6.10
C ILE A 53 -2.00 3.16 7.40
N VAL A 54 -0.69 2.91 7.29
CA VAL A 54 0.18 2.81 8.47
C VAL A 54 0.28 4.15 9.19
N GLY A 55 0.40 5.26 8.45
CA GLY A 55 0.36 6.62 9.01
C GLY A 55 -0.94 6.86 9.77
N TYR A 56 -2.09 6.57 9.14
CA TYR A 56 -3.40 6.71 9.77
C TYR A 56 -3.54 5.87 11.06
N VAL A 57 -3.10 4.60 11.04
CA VAL A 57 -3.16 3.73 12.23
C VAL A 57 -2.23 4.25 13.33
N THR A 58 -1.02 4.69 12.98
CA THR A 58 -0.05 5.24 13.93
C THR A 58 -0.58 6.53 14.56
N ASP A 59 -1.13 7.44 13.76
CA ASP A 59 -1.73 8.69 14.24
C ASP A 59 -2.97 8.42 15.12
N SER A 60 -3.77 7.41 14.77
CA SER A 60 -4.99 7.05 15.51
C SER A 60 -4.72 6.36 16.85
N GLU A 61 -3.65 5.57 16.98
CA GLU A 61 -3.24 4.98 18.27
C GLU A 61 -2.44 5.96 19.14
N TRP A 62 -1.70 6.89 18.52
CA TRP A 62 -0.78 7.78 19.24
C TRP A 62 -1.42 9.05 19.78
N LEU A 63 -2.50 9.57 19.17
CA LEU A 63 -3.22 10.73 19.72
C LEU A 63 -4.08 10.29 20.91
N PRO A 64 -3.70 10.58 22.18
CA PRO A 64 -4.67 10.52 23.26
C PRO A 64 -5.81 11.46 22.86
N GLN A 65 -7.06 11.02 23.01
CA GLN A 65 -8.20 11.89 22.78
C GLN A 65 -8.05 13.07 23.73
N GLU A 66 -7.64 14.23 23.21
CA GLU A 66 -7.70 15.49 23.95
C GLU A 66 -9.16 15.71 24.27
N ASN A 67 -9.53 15.37 25.50
CA ASN A 67 -10.83 15.58 26.06
C ASN A 67 -10.86 17.06 26.47
N PRO A 68 -11.51 17.98 25.71
CA PRO A 68 -11.50 19.39 26.07
C PRO A 68 -12.61 19.66 27.09
N GLN A 69 -12.63 18.90 28.19
CA GLN A 69 -13.57 19.05 29.29
C GLN A 69 -12.88 18.68 30.62
N GLY A 70 -11.88 19.49 31.00
CA GLY A 70 -11.46 19.62 32.39
C GLY A 70 -12.26 20.77 33.02
N PRO A 71 -12.79 20.62 34.26
CA PRO A 71 -13.64 21.61 34.88
C PRO A 71 -12.76 22.77 35.35
N PHE A 72 -12.75 23.86 34.59
CA PHE A 72 -12.34 25.14 35.14
C PHE A 72 -13.46 25.61 36.07
N GLU A 73 -13.36 25.23 37.35
CA GLU A 73 -14.02 25.96 38.43
C GLU A 73 -13.48 27.39 38.40
N GLU A 74 -14.27 28.32 37.85
CA GLU A 74 -14.13 29.75 38.08
C GLU A 74 -14.34 30.01 39.58
N ILE A 75 -13.24 30.29 40.27
CA ILE A 75 -13.25 30.72 41.66
C ILE A 75 -13.53 32.23 41.66
N THR A 76 -14.81 32.59 41.88
CA THR A 76 -15.22 33.92 42.40
C THR A 76 -14.93 34.04 43.89
#